data_AF-A0A959AV64-F1
#
_entry.id   AF-A0A959AV64-F1
#
_cell.length_a   1.000
_cell.length_b   1.000
_cell.length_c   1.000
_cell.angle_alpha   90.00
_cell.angle_beta   90.00
_cell.angle_gamma   90.00
#
_symmetry.space_group_name_H-M   'P 1'
#
loop_
_entity.id
_entity.type
_entity.pdbx_description
1 polymer ?
#
loop_
_entity_poly.entity_id
_entity_poly.type
_entity_poly.pdbx_seq_one_letter_code
_entity_poly.pdbx_strand_id
1 'polypeptide(L)' 'EIKLENFFSLTGINFSNVRENDQAITNKISVMYQEGWELQDVTSGVYGSGTVGEAGGNNTGIFMTRYLFKRAI' A
#
# COMPACT_ATOMS: atom_id res chain seq x y z
N GLU A 1 -10.90 -9.80 -4.46
CA GLU A 1 -9.50 -9.67 -4.01
C GLU A 1 -8.63 -9.38 -5.22
N ILE A 2 -7.65 -8.47 -5.15
CA ILE A 2 -6.69 -8.20 -6.23
C ILE A 2 -5.31 -8.60 -5.70
N LYS A 3 -4.62 -9.47 -6.42
CA LYS A 3 -3.25 -9.85 -6.09
C LYS A 3 -2.29 -8.77 -6.57
N LEU A 4 -1.40 -8.33 -5.68
CA LEU A 4 -0.34 -7.39 -6.01
C LEU A 4 0.96 -8.14 -6.30
N GLU A 5 1.74 -7.61 -7.23
CA GLU A 5 3.03 -8.15 -7.63
C GLU A 5 4.12 -7.89 -6.58
N ASN A 6 5.16 -8.71 -6.58
CA ASN A 6 6.27 -8.56 -5.63
C ASN A 6 7.09 -7.29 -5.96
N PHE A 7 7.37 -6.43 -4.97
CA PHE A 7 8.17 -5.23 -5.16
C PHE A 7 9.67 -5.48 -5.32
N PHE A 8 10.15 -6.68 -4.99
CA PHE A 8 11.56 -7.04 -5.02
C PHE A 8 11.85 -8.11 -6.06
N SER A 9 13.07 -8.04 -6.58
CA SER A 9 13.70 -9.00 -7.47
C SER A 9 15.10 -9.33 -6.94
N LEU A 10 15.80 -10.25 -7.60
CA LEU A 10 17.19 -10.59 -7.24
C LEU A 10 18.16 -9.40 -7.34
N THR A 11 17.83 -8.38 -8.14
CA THR A 11 18.69 -7.20 -8.37
C THR A 11 18.25 -5.96 -7.60
N GLY A 12 17.19 -6.06 -6.79
CA GLY A 12 16.63 -4.93 -6.03
C GLY A 12 15.16 -4.67 -6.35
N ILE A 13 14.75 -3.40 -6.25
CA ILE A 13 13.35 -2.99 -6.43
C ILE A 13 12.91 -3.19 -7.89
N ASN A 14 11.78 -3.87 -8.10
CA ASN A 14 11.16 -4.01 -9.40
C ASN A 14 10.15 -2.87 -9.64
N PHE A 15 10.61 -1.81 -10.30
CA PHE A 15 9.77 -0.63 -10.59
C PHE A 15 8.61 -0.89 -11.56
N SER A 16 8.67 -1.93 -12.39
CA SER A 16 7.52 -2.31 -13.22
C SER A 16 6.37 -2.77 -12.32
N ASN A 17 6.68 -3.72 -11.42
CA ASN A 17 5.70 -4.24 -10.46
C ASN A 17 5.16 -3.14 -9.54
N VAL A 18 6.02 -2.18 -9.13
CA VAL A 18 5.56 -1.01 -8.35
C VAL A 18 4.51 -0.21 -9.14
N ARG A 19 4.80 0.12 -10.41
CA ARG A 19 3.87 0.87 -11.26
C ARG A 19 2.57 0.11 -11.53
N GLU A 20 2.67 -1.19 -11.79
CA GLU A 20 1.50 -2.04 -12.02
C GLU A 20 0.60 -2.11 -10.78
N ASN A 21 1.20 -2.26 -9.60
CA ASN A 21 0.46 -2.25 -8.34
C ASN A 21 -0.18 -0.89 -8.04
N ASP A 22 0.52 0.22 -8.27
CA ASP A 22 -0.02 1.58 -8.12
C ASP A 22 -1.26 1.77 -9.01
N GLN A 23 -1.15 1.42 -10.29
CA GLN A 23 -2.27 1.49 -11.23
C GLN A 23 -3.44 0.59 -10.79
N ALA A 24 -3.17 -0.63 -10.32
CA ALA A 24 -4.20 -1.55 -9.86
C ALA A 24 -4.98 -1.01 -8.64
N ILE A 25 -4.26 -0.41 -7.68
CA ILE A 25 -4.86 0.23 -6.50
C ILE A 25 -5.72 1.43 -6.92
N THR A 26 -5.18 2.33 -7.75
CA THR A 26 -5.92 3.50 -8.26
C THR A 26 -7.19 3.08 -8.98
N ASN A 27 -7.09 2.10 -9.89
CA ASN A 27 -8.25 1.61 -10.62
C ASN A 27 -9.31 1.03 -9.68
N LYS A 28 -8.91 0.28 -8.65
CA LYS A 28 -9.86 -0.27 -7.69
C LYS A 28 -10.59 0.83 -6.92
N ILE A 29 -9.87 1.86 -6.47
CA ILE A 29 -10.46 3.01 -5.77
C ILE A 29 -11.42 3.76 -6.70
N SER A 30 -11.05 4.00 -7.96
CA SER A 30 -11.92 4.66 -8.94
C SER A 30 -13.20 3.87 -9.21
N VAL A 31 -13.13 2.54 -9.35
CA VAL A 31 -14.32 1.69 -9.50
C VAL A 31 -15.20 1.77 -8.26
N MET A 32 -14.61 1.69 -7.06
CA MET A 32 -15.37 1.81 -5.82
C MET A 32 -16.09 3.16 -5.71
N TYR A 33 -15.43 4.25 -6.10
CA TYR A 33 -16.05 5.57 -6.17
C TYR A 33 -17.25 5.60 -7.13
N GLN A 34 -17.11 5.03 -8.34
CA GLN A 34 -18.21 4.93 -9.31
C GLN A 34 -19.37 4.05 -8.81
N GLU A 35 -19.07 3.03 -8.00
CA GLU A 35 -20.05 2.17 -7.35
C GLU A 35 -20.72 2.80 -6.11
N GLY A 36 -20.43 4.08 -5.83
CA GLY A 36 -21.02 4.85 -4.73
C GLY A 36 -20.38 4.61 -3.37
N TRP A 37 -19.20 4.00 -3.32
CA TRP A 37 -18.44 3.90 -2.07
C TRP A 37 -17.73 5.23 -1.77
N GLU A 38 -17.81 5.66 -0.52
CA GLU A 38 -17.15 6.85 0.00
C GLU A 38 -16.00 6.45 0.93
N LEU A 39 -14.87 7.16 0.81
CA LEU A 39 -13.73 6.97 1.70
C LEU A 39 -14.07 7.50 3.09
N GLN A 40 -14.06 6.62 4.09
CA GLN A 40 -14.42 6.91 5.47
C GLN A 40 -13.21 7.22 6.35
N ASP A 41 -12.11 6.48 6.16
CA ASP A 41 -10.89 6.65 6.94
C ASP A 41 -9.63 6.21 6.18
N VAL A 42 -8.49 6.83 6.49
CA VAL A 42 -7.16 6.46 5.99
C VAL A 42 -6.23 6.29 7.17
N THR A 43 -5.84 5.06 7.46
CA THR A 43 -4.92 4.74 8.54
C THR A 43 -3.60 4.22 7.96
N SER A 44 -2.47 4.79 8.38
CA SER A 44 -1.15 4.25 8.04
C SER A 44 -0.48 3.59 9.24
N GLY A 45 0.28 2.52 8.99
CA GLY A 45 1.04 1.80 10.00
C GLY A 45 2.41 1.42 9.49
N VAL A 46 3.38 1.36 10.41
CA VAL A 46 4.74 0.90 10.13
C VAL A 46 4.96 -0.42 10.85
N TYR A 47 5.44 -1.41 10.12
CA TYR A 47 5.85 -2.70 10.64
C TYR A 47 7.35 -2.85 10.36
N GLY A 48 8.17 -2.54 11.36
CA GLY A 48 9.63 -2.60 11.26
C GLY A 48 10.25 -3.22 12.51
N SER A 49 11.46 -3.74 12.39
CA SER A 49 12.20 -4.40 13.49
C SER A 49 13.25 -3.51 14.16
N GLY A 50 13.27 -2.21 13.90
CA GLY A 50 14.30 -1.30 14.39
C GLY A 50 13.75 -0.04 15.06
N THR A 51 14.43 0.40 16.10
CA THR A 51 14.37 1.76 16.66
C THR A 51 14.71 2.76 15.57
N VAL A 52 13.69 3.46 15.06
CA VAL A 52 13.87 4.57 14.12
C VAL A 52 14.76 5.61 14.79
N GLY A 53 15.97 5.84 14.26
CA GLY A 53 16.87 6.89 14.73
C GLY A 53 18.17 6.43 15.38
N GLU A 54 18.43 5.12 15.52
CA GLU A 54 19.74 4.64 15.96
C GLU A 54 20.71 4.47 14.80
N ALA A 55 21.89 5.11 14.91
CA ALA A 55 22.99 4.93 13.98
C ALA A 55 23.47 3.46 14.03
N GLY A 56 23.20 2.70 12.96
CA GLY A 56 23.56 1.28 12.84
C GLY A 56 22.41 0.29 13.01
N GLY A 57 21.18 0.76 13.24
CA GLY A 57 19.98 -0.09 13.28
C GLY A 57 19.48 -0.48 11.88
N ASN A 58 18.83 -1.65 11.77
CA ASN A 58 18.16 -2.10 10.54
C ASN A 58 16.97 -1.18 10.24
N ASN A 59 17.18 -0.15 9.40
CA ASN A 59 16.16 0.84 8.99
C ASN A 59 15.12 0.27 8.00
N THR A 60 14.77 -1.01 8.12
CA THR A 60 13.82 -1.68 7.23
C THR A 60 12.46 -1.70 7.89
N GLY A 61 11.52 -0.93 7.32
CA GLY A 61 10.12 -0.90 7.72
C GLY A 61 9.22 -1.20 6.54
N ILE A 62 8.19 -2.01 6.75
CA ILE A 62 7.07 -2.18 5.84
C ILE A 62 6.05 -1.10 6.22
N PHE A 63 5.79 -0.18 5.30
CA PHE A 63 4.76 0.84 5.45
C PHE A 63 3.49 0.33 4.79
N MET A 64 2.37 0.36 5.51
CA MET A 64 1.07 -0.02 4.99
C MET A 64 0.06 1.10 5.23
N THR A 65 -0.64 1.51 4.18
CA THR A 65 -1.78 2.42 4.26
C THR A 65 -3.06 1.63 4.02
N ARG A 66 -4.03 1.77 4.93
CA ARG A 66 -5.35 1.15 4.87
C ARG A 66 -6.38 2.22 4.56
N TYR A 67 -7.20 1.96 3.56
CA TYR A 67 -8.32 2.78 3.16
C TYR A 67 -9.61 2.07 3.56
N LEU A 68 -10.40 2.67 4.45
CA LEU A 68 -11.71 2.16 4.82
C LEU A 68 -12.75 2.89 4.00
N PHE A 69 -13.58 2.14 3.28
CA PHE A 69 -14.69 2.69 2.50
C PHE A 69 -16.03 2.28 3.13
N LYS A 70 -17.02 3.15 3.01
CA LYS A 70 -18.41 2.91 3.40
C LYS A 70 -19.31 3.21 2.21
N ARG A 71 -20.37 2.44 2.04
CA ARG A 71 -21.44 2.74 1.08
C ARG A 71 -22.76 2.83 1.84
N ALA A 72 -23.52 3.88 1.59
CA ALA A 72 -24.89 3.95 2.09
C ALA A 72 -25.71 2.82 1.45
N ILE A 73 -26.53 2.14 2.26
CA ILE A 73 -27.44 1.09 1.78
C ILE A 73 -28.62 1.74 1.09
#